data_AF-A0AA86JD14-F1
#
_entry.id   AF-A0AA86JD14-F1
#
_cell.length_a   1.000
_cell.length_b   1.000
_cell.length_c   1.000
_cell.angle_alpha   90.00
_cell.angle_beta   90.00
_cell.angle_gamma   90.00
#
_symmetry.space_group_name_H-M   'P 1'
#
loop_
_entity.id
_entity.type
_entity.pdbx_description
1 polymer ?
#
loop_
_entity_poly.entity_id
_entity_poly.type
_entity_poly.pdbx_seq_one_letter_code
_entity_poly.pdbx_strand_id
1 'polypeptide(L)'
;MSKDLTVRLSALSAQGELQTVAEVVARTDALGKIAFDFPTVPSSATTPFLHIRIMDGENVLRQAIVPSPQPGGTVDAGVSEVTDLQARALLKATALSGRLTPVHMLVAHTLLRTPTISTTDAEAIGSAIVAGADALFAVLATDDLSSDQHAAFLGSLRNGLADAAGIYRKSVDDSIVFDQNVEAYRRGEAYAVLLQSLIDAGIDAGINLETVSTAFAAAGAATEAALESNPAVGAVARAGMRLGYVTGMLSLSNYRSIRELVAGFRHAGCSPPRFSRLHSVFDLVWQDTTTSLKAADRDLLASSSENDLQGLRIQEFNAVARRDVQMLKLAFESYDLRTIPESVELMLEITSRMAGQGGVMAGMTPEHLMEILGRSTSASPESPPVPVDVPTLTPYELAAWAYIHTEPGFAYTPIAGLIDQLESEPTATPQFDKLAEPYKSLALLTYDLILISRLYLQEQQDAETALEANQTDPPRWYPLATVRQISENNRQRLALARRHISGVSPEAKDALIYLVHENRFVRF
;
A
#
# COMPACT_ATOMS: atom_id res chain seq x y z
N MET A 1 -22.81 -9.38 -37.43
CA MET A 1 -23.12 -10.79 -37.77
C MET A 1 -22.63 -11.65 -36.63
N SER A 2 -23.47 -12.55 -36.10
CA SER A 2 -23.05 -13.50 -35.05
C SER A 2 -22.09 -14.53 -35.66
N LYS A 3 -20.98 -14.82 -34.98
CA LYS A 3 -19.96 -15.77 -35.40
C LYS A 3 -19.74 -16.81 -34.30
N ASP A 4 -19.55 -18.06 -34.69
CA ASP A 4 -19.16 -19.11 -33.75
C ASP A 4 -17.64 -19.11 -33.59
N LEU A 5 -17.18 -19.10 -32.34
CA LEU A 5 -15.77 -19.14 -31.95
C LEU A 5 -15.53 -20.37 -31.08
N THR A 6 -14.33 -20.92 -31.14
CA THR A 6 -13.91 -22.02 -30.26
C THR A 6 -13.25 -21.45 -29.02
N VAL A 7 -13.74 -21.81 -27.84
CA VAL A 7 -13.07 -21.52 -26.56
C VAL A 7 -12.39 -22.79 -26.09
N ARG A 8 -11.07 -22.75 -25.98
CA ARG A 8 -10.23 -23.87 -25.52
C ARG A 8 -9.74 -23.61 -24.11
N LEU A 9 -10.00 -24.54 -23.20
CA LEU A 9 -9.43 -24.58 -21.87
C LEU A 9 -8.25 -25.55 -21.86
N SER A 10 -7.11 -25.10 -21.33
CA SER A 10 -5.92 -25.92 -21.12
C SER A 10 -5.45 -25.83 -19.67
N ALA A 11 -5.01 -26.94 -19.12
CA ALA A 11 -4.22 -26.98 -17.89
C ALA A 11 -2.83 -26.44 -18.19
N LEU A 12 -2.36 -25.47 -17.41
CA LEU A 12 -1.04 -24.88 -17.52
C LEU A 12 -0.20 -25.29 -16.31
N SER A 13 0.83 -26.10 -16.54
CA SER A 13 1.74 -26.53 -15.48
C SER A 13 2.59 -25.37 -14.97
N ALA A 14 3.20 -25.54 -13.79
CA ALA A 14 4.17 -24.58 -13.28
C ALA A 14 5.39 -24.43 -14.21
N GLN A 15 5.67 -25.39 -15.10
CA GLN A 15 6.78 -25.36 -16.04
C GLN A 15 6.40 -24.79 -17.41
N GLY A 16 5.14 -24.37 -17.58
CA GLY A 16 4.66 -23.80 -18.85
C GLY A 16 4.13 -24.83 -19.85
N GLU A 17 3.91 -26.07 -19.42
CA GLU A 17 3.34 -27.10 -20.28
C GLU A 17 1.83 -26.94 -20.37
N LEU A 18 1.30 -27.00 -21.60
CA LEU A 18 -0.13 -26.87 -21.88
C LEU A 18 -0.72 -28.23 -22.24
N GLN A 19 -1.72 -28.66 -21.48
CA GLN A 19 -2.53 -29.82 -21.78
C GLN A 19 -3.98 -29.39 -22.01
N THR A 20 -4.53 -29.65 -23.19
CA THR A 20 -5.94 -29.35 -23.46
C THR A 20 -6.85 -30.16 -22.55
N VAL A 21 -7.77 -29.47 -21.89
CA VAL A 21 -8.75 -30.05 -20.96
C VAL A 21 -10.10 -30.18 -21.65
N ALA A 22 -10.56 -29.10 -22.28
CA ALA A 22 -11.87 -29.02 -22.88
C ALA A 22 -11.93 -27.96 -23.97
N GLU A 23 -12.92 -28.09 -24.85
CA GLU A 23 -13.29 -27.09 -25.84
C GLU A 23 -14.80 -26.92 -25.85
N VAL A 24 -15.25 -25.68 -26.02
CA VAL A 24 -16.66 -25.34 -26.23
C VAL A 24 -16.78 -24.37 -27.40
N VAL A 25 -17.93 -24.38 -28.07
CA VAL A 25 -18.26 -23.39 -29.09
C VAL A 25 -19.11 -22.30 -28.45
N ALA A 26 -18.69 -21.04 -28.62
CA ALA A 26 -19.40 -19.88 -28.11
C ALA A 26 -19.75 -18.94 -29.27
N ARG A 27 -20.97 -18.43 -29.28
CA ARG A 27 -21.48 -17.57 -30.35
C ARG A 27 -21.39 -16.11 -29.94
N THR A 28 -20.88 -15.26 -30.83
CA THR A 28 -20.79 -13.82 -30.55
C THR A 28 -22.18 -13.19 -30.49
N ASP A 29 -22.40 -12.35 -29.49
CA ASP A 29 -23.60 -11.53 -29.35
C ASP A 29 -23.60 -10.35 -30.33
N ALA A 30 -24.58 -9.45 -30.19
CA ALA A 30 -24.72 -8.26 -31.04
C ALA A 30 -23.53 -7.27 -30.90
N LEU A 31 -22.75 -7.40 -29.84
CA LEU A 31 -21.64 -6.53 -29.47
C LEU A 31 -20.28 -7.21 -29.70
N GLY A 32 -20.29 -8.43 -30.23
CA GLY A 32 -19.07 -9.21 -30.50
C GLY A 32 -18.51 -9.94 -29.27
N LYS A 33 -19.23 -9.95 -28.14
CA LYS A 33 -18.80 -10.70 -26.93
C LYS A 33 -19.25 -12.15 -27.02
N ILE A 34 -18.54 -13.00 -26.29
CA ILE A 34 -18.93 -14.39 -26.08
C ILE A 34 -19.08 -14.67 -24.59
N ALA A 35 -20.05 -15.51 -24.25
CA ALA A 35 -20.14 -16.14 -22.93
C ALA A 35 -19.86 -17.64 -23.10
N PHE A 36 -19.13 -18.21 -22.15
CA PHE A 36 -18.78 -19.63 -22.13
C PHE A 36 -18.73 -20.12 -20.69
N ASP A 37 -18.91 -21.43 -20.52
CA ASP A 37 -18.79 -22.11 -19.23
C ASP A 37 -18.13 -23.47 -19.45
N PHE A 38 -17.29 -23.88 -18.52
CA PHE A 38 -16.70 -25.21 -18.49
C PHE A 38 -17.19 -25.92 -17.22
N PRO A 39 -18.04 -26.97 -17.34
CA PRO A 39 -18.66 -27.60 -16.18
C PRO A 39 -17.67 -28.39 -15.32
N THR A 40 -16.47 -28.66 -15.83
CA THR A 40 -15.40 -29.34 -15.10
C THR A 40 -14.05 -28.73 -15.48
N VAL A 41 -13.32 -28.27 -14.48
CA VAL A 41 -11.99 -27.69 -14.64
C VAL A 41 -11.01 -28.33 -13.64
N PRO A 42 -9.72 -28.46 -13.98
CA PRO A 42 -8.69 -28.90 -13.05
C PRO A 42 -8.65 -28.01 -11.82
N SER A 43 -8.43 -28.61 -10.65
CA SER A 43 -8.24 -27.86 -9.41
C SER A 43 -6.79 -27.49 -9.19
N SER A 44 -6.59 -26.55 -8.30
CA SER A 44 -5.29 -26.05 -7.87
C SER A 44 -4.43 -27.08 -7.14
N ALA A 45 -5.00 -28.24 -6.77
CA ALA A 45 -4.27 -29.39 -6.23
C ALA A 45 -3.50 -30.18 -7.31
N THR A 46 -3.94 -30.11 -8.57
CA THR A 46 -3.34 -30.86 -9.70
C THR A 46 -2.69 -29.95 -10.73
N THR A 47 -3.23 -28.74 -10.90
CA THR A 47 -2.76 -27.78 -11.91
C THR A 47 -2.81 -26.39 -11.31
N PRO A 48 -1.71 -25.63 -11.26
CA PRO A 48 -1.71 -24.33 -10.60
C PRO A 48 -2.50 -23.26 -11.38
N PHE A 49 -2.50 -23.33 -12.72
CA PHE A 49 -3.12 -22.32 -13.59
C PHE A 49 -3.93 -22.94 -14.71
N LEU A 50 -4.91 -22.19 -15.19
CA LEU A 50 -5.70 -22.48 -16.37
C LEU A 50 -5.37 -21.48 -17.47
N HIS A 51 -5.29 -21.96 -18.71
CA HIS A 51 -5.10 -21.15 -19.90
C HIS A 51 -6.33 -21.23 -20.79
N ILE A 52 -6.95 -20.08 -21.03
CA ILE A 52 -8.16 -19.94 -21.86
C ILE A 52 -7.73 -19.30 -23.18
N ARG A 53 -8.10 -19.91 -24.31
CA ARG A 53 -7.90 -19.35 -25.65
C ARG A 53 -9.23 -19.22 -26.36
N ILE A 54 -9.50 -18.03 -26.89
CA ILE A 54 -10.59 -17.76 -27.83
C ILE A 54 -10.01 -17.86 -29.23
N MET A 55 -10.59 -18.74 -30.06
CA MET A 55 -10.05 -19.11 -31.36
C MET A 55 -11.07 -18.93 -32.47
N ASP A 56 -10.58 -18.52 -33.63
CA ASP A 56 -11.29 -18.48 -34.90
C ASP A 56 -10.58 -19.40 -35.89
N GLY A 57 -11.09 -20.63 -36.01
CA GLY A 57 -10.31 -21.73 -36.58
C GLY A 57 -9.05 -21.98 -35.73
N GLU A 58 -7.88 -21.98 -36.35
CA GLU A 58 -6.58 -22.14 -35.66
C GLU A 58 -6.02 -20.83 -35.08
N ASN A 59 -6.61 -19.68 -35.43
CA ASN A 59 -6.10 -18.39 -35.01
C ASN A 59 -6.54 -18.07 -33.58
N VAL A 60 -5.59 -17.85 -32.68
CA VAL A 60 -5.88 -17.35 -31.32
C VAL A 60 -6.19 -15.86 -31.41
N LEU A 61 -7.45 -15.51 -31.15
CA LEU A 61 -7.91 -14.12 -31.14
C LEU A 61 -7.51 -13.42 -29.84
N ARG A 62 -7.76 -14.07 -28.70
CA ARG A 62 -7.41 -13.59 -27.36
C ARG A 62 -7.17 -14.77 -26.44
N GLN A 63 -6.43 -14.54 -25.37
CA GLN A 63 -6.18 -15.52 -24.32
C GLN A 63 -6.17 -14.89 -22.94
N ALA A 64 -6.30 -15.73 -21.91
CA ALA A 64 -6.11 -15.34 -20.53
C ALA A 64 -5.47 -16.50 -19.75
N ILE A 65 -4.71 -16.17 -18.72
CA ILE A 65 -4.22 -17.14 -17.72
C ILE A 65 -4.85 -16.74 -16.40
N VAL A 66 -5.50 -17.71 -15.74
CA VAL A 66 -6.14 -17.53 -14.44
C VAL A 66 -5.66 -18.60 -13.48
N PRO A 67 -5.63 -18.36 -12.16
CA PRO A 67 -5.37 -19.42 -11.20
C PRO A 67 -6.44 -20.50 -11.29
N SER A 68 -6.05 -21.76 -11.13
CA SER A 68 -7.03 -22.84 -10.99
C SER A 68 -7.83 -22.67 -9.69
N PRO A 69 -9.11 -23.04 -9.67
CA PRO A 69 -9.92 -22.95 -8.46
C PRO A 69 -9.44 -23.94 -7.39
N GLN A 70 -9.77 -23.66 -6.13
CA GLN A 70 -9.62 -24.66 -5.07
C GLN A 70 -10.46 -25.92 -5.40
N PRO A 71 -10.13 -27.11 -4.84
CA PRO A 71 -10.94 -28.31 -5.05
C PRO A 71 -12.43 -28.06 -4.73
N GLY A 72 -13.30 -28.34 -5.72
CA GLY A 72 -14.75 -28.10 -5.61
C GLY A 72 -15.19 -26.64 -5.79
N GLY A 73 -14.27 -25.71 -6.05
CA GLY A 73 -14.56 -24.31 -6.31
C GLY A 73 -14.76 -23.98 -7.78
N THR A 74 -15.08 -22.72 -8.04
CA THR A 74 -15.20 -22.12 -9.38
C THR A 74 -14.21 -20.98 -9.53
N VAL A 75 -13.87 -20.64 -10.77
CA VAL A 75 -13.08 -19.43 -11.07
C VAL A 75 -13.76 -18.67 -12.19
N ASP A 76 -13.95 -17.38 -11.99
CA ASP A 76 -14.42 -16.46 -13.03
C ASP A 76 -13.24 -15.96 -13.86
N ALA A 77 -13.45 -15.77 -15.16
CA ALA A 77 -12.41 -15.27 -16.05
C ALA A 77 -12.95 -14.28 -17.09
N GLY A 78 -12.26 -13.15 -17.24
CA GLY A 78 -12.48 -12.20 -18.33
C GLY A 78 -11.36 -12.29 -19.37
N VAL A 79 -11.73 -12.52 -20.64
CA VAL A 79 -10.78 -12.52 -21.75
C VAL A 79 -10.92 -11.20 -22.53
N SER A 80 -9.89 -10.35 -22.46
CA SER A 80 -9.85 -9.00 -23.01
C SER A 80 -8.49 -8.75 -23.69
N GLU A 81 -8.30 -7.55 -24.26
CA GLU A 81 -7.00 -7.16 -24.83
C GLU A 81 -5.90 -7.15 -23.76
N VAL A 82 -6.24 -6.69 -22.56
CA VAL A 82 -5.28 -6.64 -21.45
C VAL A 82 -4.92 -8.03 -20.97
N THR A 83 -5.90 -8.92 -20.78
CA THR A 83 -5.60 -10.29 -20.33
C THR A 83 -4.90 -11.12 -21.42
N ASP A 84 -5.06 -10.78 -22.70
CA ASP A 84 -4.27 -11.33 -23.80
C ASP A 84 -2.79 -10.95 -23.70
N LEU A 85 -2.50 -9.66 -23.51
CA LEU A 85 -1.13 -9.17 -23.32
C LEU A 85 -0.49 -9.81 -22.08
N GLN A 86 -1.23 -9.88 -20.96
CA GLN A 86 -0.78 -10.53 -19.73
C GLN A 86 -0.45 -12.01 -19.96
N ALA A 87 -1.33 -12.76 -20.63
CA ALA A 87 -1.10 -14.17 -20.94
C ALA A 87 0.14 -14.37 -21.83
N ARG A 88 0.34 -13.54 -22.86
CA ARG A 88 1.54 -13.61 -23.72
C ARG A 88 2.82 -13.37 -22.94
N ALA A 89 2.84 -12.33 -22.11
CA ALA A 89 3.98 -11.99 -21.30
C ALA A 89 4.31 -13.10 -20.28
N LEU A 90 3.30 -13.70 -19.66
CA LEU A 90 3.45 -14.81 -18.72
C LEU A 90 3.97 -16.08 -19.40
N LEU A 91 3.46 -16.44 -20.58
CA LEU A 91 3.99 -17.57 -21.35
C LEU A 91 5.46 -17.33 -21.73
N LYS A 92 5.83 -16.10 -22.09
CA LYS A 92 7.23 -15.76 -22.36
C LYS A 92 8.09 -15.84 -21.09
N ALA A 93 7.62 -15.29 -19.97
CA ALA A 93 8.32 -15.34 -18.70
C ALA A 93 8.57 -16.80 -18.28
N THR A 94 7.54 -17.65 -18.40
CA THR A 94 7.62 -19.08 -18.08
C THR A 94 8.60 -19.82 -18.99
N ALA A 95 8.62 -19.50 -20.29
CA ALA A 95 9.59 -20.07 -21.23
C ALA A 95 11.04 -19.67 -20.91
N LEU A 96 11.26 -18.51 -20.28
CA LEU A 96 12.59 -18.02 -19.89
C LEU A 96 13.06 -18.60 -18.55
N SER A 97 12.17 -18.68 -17.56
CA SER A 97 12.50 -19.10 -16.20
C SER A 97 12.31 -20.60 -15.94
N GLY A 98 11.57 -21.28 -16.80
CA GLY A 98 11.10 -22.65 -16.56
C GLY A 98 10.09 -22.76 -15.41
N ARG A 99 9.55 -21.63 -14.93
CA ARG A 99 8.63 -21.58 -13.79
C ARG A 99 7.56 -20.50 -13.92
N LEU A 100 6.35 -20.82 -13.48
CA LEU A 100 5.23 -19.92 -13.33
C LEU A 100 4.68 -20.05 -11.90
N THR A 101 4.57 -18.93 -11.21
CA THR A 101 4.07 -18.86 -9.83
C THR A 101 3.08 -17.71 -9.70
N PRO A 102 2.27 -17.66 -8.61
CA PRO A 102 1.41 -16.52 -8.33
C PRO A 102 2.14 -15.16 -8.35
N VAL A 103 3.42 -15.14 -7.95
CA VAL A 103 4.25 -13.92 -7.99
C VAL A 103 4.54 -13.47 -9.42
N HIS A 104 4.78 -14.38 -10.37
CA HIS A 104 4.95 -14.01 -11.78
C HIS A 104 3.67 -13.37 -12.34
N MET A 105 2.51 -13.91 -11.98
CA MET A 105 1.21 -13.32 -12.34
C MET A 105 1.05 -11.93 -11.72
N LEU A 106 1.32 -11.77 -10.43
CA LEU A 106 1.29 -10.46 -9.76
C LEU A 106 2.11 -9.43 -10.55
N VAL A 107 3.37 -9.76 -10.88
CA VAL A 107 4.26 -8.86 -11.61
C VAL A 107 3.72 -8.55 -13.01
N ALA A 108 3.23 -9.55 -13.75
CA ALA A 108 2.65 -9.32 -15.08
C ALA A 108 1.42 -8.41 -15.04
N HIS A 109 0.55 -8.59 -14.05
CA HIS A 109 -0.66 -7.77 -13.87
C HIS A 109 -0.33 -6.34 -13.42
N THR A 110 0.76 -6.15 -12.65
CA THR A 110 1.29 -4.83 -12.31
C THR A 110 1.79 -4.07 -13.55
N LEU A 111 2.45 -4.78 -14.48
CA LEU A 111 3.07 -4.18 -15.65
C LEU A 111 2.11 -3.91 -16.80
N LEU A 112 1.15 -4.83 -17.03
CA LEU A 112 0.26 -4.79 -18.18
C LEU A 112 -1.16 -4.43 -17.73
N ARG A 113 -1.41 -3.13 -17.59
CA ARG A 113 -2.69 -2.57 -17.12
C ARG A 113 -3.53 -1.90 -18.21
N THR A 114 -2.94 -1.68 -19.39
CA THR A 114 -3.56 -0.98 -20.52
C THR A 114 -3.47 -1.80 -21.81
N PRO A 115 -4.52 -1.77 -22.67
CA PRO A 115 -4.48 -2.39 -23.98
C PRO A 115 -3.60 -1.63 -24.99
N THR A 116 -3.12 -0.43 -24.66
CA THR A 116 -2.30 0.40 -25.56
C THR A 116 -0.87 -0.12 -25.76
N ILE A 117 -0.46 -1.12 -24.97
CA ILE A 117 0.85 -1.77 -25.11
C ILE A 117 0.80 -2.74 -26.29
N SER A 118 1.79 -2.67 -27.18
CA SER A 118 1.82 -3.56 -28.34
C SER A 118 2.08 -5.01 -27.91
N THR A 119 1.64 -5.96 -28.74
CA THR A 119 1.94 -7.39 -28.53
C THR A 119 3.44 -7.66 -28.48
N THR A 120 4.22 -6.97 -29.32
CA THR A 120 5.69 -7.06 -29.34
C THR A 120 6.30 -6.62 -28.01
N ASP A 121 5.85 -5.48 -27.47
CA ASP A 121 6.31 -4.99 -26.17
C ASP A 121 5.92 -5.97 -25.05
N ALA A 122 4.67 -6.47 -25.04
CA ALA A 122 4.20 -7.41 -24.03
C ALA A 122 4.98 -8.74 -24.05
N GLU A 123 5.37 -9.24 -25.22
CA GLU A 123 6.24 -10.42 -25.30
C GLU A 123 7.68 -10.08 -24.88
N ALA A 124 8.17 -8.88 -25.18
CA ALA A 124 9.52 -8.46 -24.81
C ALA A 124 9.74 -8.33 -23.29
N ILE A 125 8.69 -8.10 -22.49
CA ILE A 125 8.83 -7.93 -21.03
C ILE A 125 8.94 -9.23 -20.22
N GLY A 126 8.95 -10.40 -20.85
CA GLY A 126 9.06 -11.68 -20.15
C GLY A 126 10.25 -11.74 -19.18
N SER A 127 11.41 -11.20 -19.56
CA SER A 127 12.60 -11.12 -18.69
C SER A 127 12.40 -10.19 -17.48
N ALA A 128 11.64 -9.12 -17.64
CA ALA A 128 11.36 -8.16 -16.58
C ALA A 128 10.36 -8.71 -15.55
N ILE A 129 9.44 -9.58 -16.00
CA ILE A 129 8.56 -10.36 -15.11
C ILE A 129 9.37 -11.34 -14.26
N VAL A 130 10.30 -12.08 -14.89
CA VAL A 130 11.18 -13.02 -14.19
C VAL A 130 12.05 -12.28 -13.17
N ALA A 131 12.71 -11.19 -13.58
CA ALA A 131 13.56 -10.39 -12.68
C ALA A 131 12.78 -9.85 -11.46
N GLY A 132 11.57 -9.34 -11.68
CA GLY A 132 10.71 -8.87 -10.58
C GLY A 132 10.30 -9.98 -9.62
N ALA A 133 9.89 -11.13 -10.16
CA ALA A 133 9.50 -12.28 -9.34
C ALA A 133 10.70 -12.83 -8.54
N ASP A 134 11.87 -12.94 -9.17
CA ASP A 134 13.10 -13.40 -8.53
C ASP A 134 13.51 -12.48 -7.38
N ALA A 135 13.48 -11.15 -7.58
CA ALA A 135 13.82 -10.17 -6.56
C ALA A 135 12.83 -10.19 -5.38
N LEU A 136 11.53 -10.33 -5.66
CA LEU A 136 10.52 -10.48 -4.61
C LEU A 136 10.81 -11.71 -3.75
N PHE A 137 11.03 -12.87 -4.39
CA PHE A 137 11.35 -14.10 -3.66
C PHE A 137 12.67 -14.01 -2.91
N ALA A 138 13.67 -13.30 -3.46
CA ALA A 138 14.96 -13.12 -2.78
C ALA A 138 14.79 -12.38 -1.45
N VAL A 139 13.95 -11.34 -1.39
CA VAL A 139 13.64 -10.63 -0.14
C VAL A 139 12.77 -11.46 0.79
N LEU A 140 11.80 -12.23 0.29
CA LEU A 140 11.05 -13.13 1.16
C LEU A 140 11.93 -14.24 1.74
N ALA A 141 13.00 -14.63 1.04
CA ALA A 141 13.92 -15.65 1.51
C ALA A 141 14.90 -15.17 2.60
N THR A 142 15.00 -13.86 2.89
CA THR A 142 15.98 -13.34 3.86
C THR A 142 15.63 -13.59 5.34
N ASP A 143 14.47 -14.20 5.65
CA ASP A 143 13.95 -14.36 7.02
C ASP A 143 13.74 -15.84 7.47
N ASP A 144 14.50 -16.81 6.96
CA ASP A 144 14.35 -18.25 7.32
C ASP A 144 12.89 -18.75 7.23
N LEU A 145 12.12 -18.24 6.24
CA LEU A 145 10.72 -18.63 6.06
C LEU A 145 10.62 -20.15 5.89
N SER A 146 9.77 -20.76 6.71
CA SER A 146 9.49 -22.18 6.60
C SER A 146 8.77 -22.50 5.28
N SER A 147 8.86 -23.77 4.84
CA SER A 147 8.11 -24.26 3.68
C SER A 147 6.61 -23.98 3.78
N ASP A 148 6.08 -24.03 5.00
CA ASP A 148 4.65 -23.84 5.27
C ASP A 148 4.24 -22.37 5.12
N GLN A 149 5.09 -21.44 5.56
CA GLN A 149 4.88 -20.00 5.33
C GLN A 149 4.94 -19.64 3.85
N HIS A 150 5.90 -20.22 3.11
CA HIS A 150 5.95 -20.06 1.66
C HIS A 150 4.68 -20.61 0.98
N ALA A 151 4.21 -21.79 1.38
CA ALA A 151 3.00 -22.38 0.82
C ALA A 151 1.74 -21.56 1.16
N ALA A 152 1.62 -21.06 2.39
CA ALA A 152 0.53 -20.18 2.83
C ALA A 152 0.52 -18.87 2.03
N PHE A 153 1.67 -18.22 1.88
CA PHE A 153 1.81 -16.98 1.11
C PHE A 153 1.37 -17.16 -0.34
N LEU A 154 1.89 -18.18 -1.02
CA LEU A 154 1.54 -18.46 -2.41
C LEU A 154 0.06 -18.90 -2.56
N GLY A 155 -0.45 -19.63 -1.57
CA GLY A 155 -1.84 -20.07 -1.52
C GLY A 155 -2.82 -18.89 -1.42
N SER A 156 -2.53 -17.94 -0.54
CA SER A 156 -3.34 -16.73 -0.33
C SER A 156 -3.25 -15.76 -1.52
N LEU A 157 -2.04 -15.52 -2.05
CA LEU A 157 -1.86 -14.68 -3.24
C LEU A 157 -2.61 -15.24 -4.48
N ARG A 158 -2.68 -16.56 -4.61
CA ARG A 158 -3.46 -17.22 -5.67
C ARG A 158 -4.97 -17.00 -5.53
N ASN A 159 -5.50 -16.94 -4.31
CA ASN A 159 -6.91 -16.60 -4.10
C ASN A 159 -7.19 -15.15 -4.55
N GLY A 160 -6.30 -14.23 -4.21
CA GLY A 160 -6.36 -12.85 -4.71
C GLY A 160 -6.32 -12.71 -6.22
N LEU A 161 -5.52 -13.54 -6.89
CA LEU A 161 -5.51 -13.62 -8.36
C LEU A 161 -6.84 -14.13 -8.92
N ALA A 162 -7.54 -15.02 -8.21
CA ALA A 162 -8.85 -15.52 -8.62
C ALA A 162 -9.92 -14.42 -8.46
N ASP A 163 -9.87 -13.64 -7.38
CA ASP A 163 -10.75 -12.49 -7.16
C ASP A 163 -10.54 -11.42 -8.23
N ALA A 164 -9.28 -11.11 -8.56
CA ALA A 164 -8.93 -10.20 -9.64
C ALA A 164 -9.42 -10.70 -11.00
N ALA A 165 -9.33 -12.01 -11.28
CA ALA A 165 -9.86 -12.61 -12.51
C ALA A 165 -11.38 -12.43 -12.63
N GLY A 166 -12.11 -12.53 -11.52
CA GLY A 166 -13.54 -12.20 -11.44
C GLY A 166 -13.84 -10.72 -11.73
N ILE A 167 -12.95 -9.80 -11.33
CA ILE A 167 -13.09 -8.37 -11.69
C ILE A 167 -12.78 -8.13 -13.16
N TYR A 168 -11.82 -8.82 -13.76
CA TYR A 168 -11.60 -8.77 -15.21
C TYR A 168 -12.79 -9.32 -15.99
N ARG A 169 -13.51 -10.33 -15.48
CA ARG A 169 -14.81 -10.75 -16.05
C ARG A 169 -15.80 -9.58 -16.03
N LYS A 170 -15.99 -8.91 -14.90
CA LYS A 170 -16.85 -7.71 -14.81
C LYS A 170 -16.41 -6.60 -15.77
N SER A 171 -15.10 -6.39 -15.95
CA SER A 171 -14.56 -5.46 -16.95
C SER A 171 -15.04 -5.80 -18.37
N VAL A 172 -15.02 -7.10 -18.73
CA VAL A 172 -15.52 -7.56 -20.02
C VAL A 172 -17.02 -7.41 -20.09
N ASP A 173 -17.78 -7.68 -19.03
CA ASP A 173 -19.24 -7.55 -19.02
C ASP A 173 -19.67 -6.08 -19.19
N ASP A 174 -18.98 -5.14 -18.53
CA ASP A 174 -19.33 -3.72 -18.48
C ASP A 174 -18.90 -2.89 -19.72
N SER A 175 -18.08 -3.45 -20.62
CA SER A 175 -17.44 -2.75 -21.76
C SER A 175 -18.34 -2.09 -22.82
N ILE A 176 -19.66 -2.16 -22.63
CA ILE A 176 -20.70 -1.70 -23.56
C ILE A 176 -21.23 -0.32 -23.16
N VAL A 177 -21.08 0.05 -21.88
CA VAL A 177 -21.28 1.45 -21.49
C VAL A 177 -20.19 2.22 -22.24
N PHE A 178 -20.56 3.16 -23.11
CA PHE A 178 -19.72 3.93 -24.07
C PHE A 178 -18.55 4.73 -23.46
N ASP A 179 -18.13 4.33 -22.27
CA ASP A 179 -17.11 4.96 -21.47
C ASP A 179 -15.98 3.95 -21.26
N GLN A 180 -14.92 4.07 -22.07
CA GLN A 180 -13.66 3.34 -21.90
C GLN A 180 -13.08 3.52 -20.47
N ASN A 181 -13.53 4.54 -19.74
CA ASN A 181 -13.20 4.73 -18.34
C ASN A 181 -13.77 3.62 -17.46
N VAL A 182 -14.92 3.00 -17.79
CA VAL A 182 -15.51 1.92 -16.97
C VAL A 182 -14.64 0.67 -16.98
N GLU A 183 -14.15 0.25 -18.15
CA GLU A 183 -13.19 -0.87 -18.19
C GLU A 183 -11.91 -0.53 -17.45
N ALA A 184 -11.37 0.69 -17.65
CA ALA A 184 -10.18 1.14 -16.95
C ALA A 184 -10.38 1.15 -15.42
N TYR A 185 -11.56 1.57 -14.95
CA TYR A 185 -11.92 1.51 -13.54
C TYR A 185 -11.96 0.08 -13.02
N ARG A 186 -12.50 -0.88 -13.79
CA ARG A 186 -12.48 -2.30 -13.38
C ARG A 186 -11.07 -2.86 -13.33
N ARG A 187 -10.18 -2.45 -14.24
CA ARG A 187 -8.76 -2.83 -14.18
C ARG A 187 -8.06 -2.25 -12.94
N GLY A 188 -8.35 -1.01 -12.60
CA GLY A 188 -7.82 -0.38 -11.37
C GLY A 188 -8.33 -1.07 -10.11
N GLU A 189 -9.60 -1.50 -10.11
CA GLU A 189 -10.19 -2.30 -9.03
C GLU A 189 -9.53 -3.69 -8.90
N ALA A 190 -9.29 -4.37 -10.03
CA ALA A 190 -8.58 -5.65 -10.02
C ALA A 190 -7.16 -5.50 -9.45
N TYR A 191 -6.46 -4.43 -9.81
CA TYR A 191 -5.13 -4.15 -9.28
C TYR A 191 -5.13 -3.83 -7.78
N ALA A 192 -6.11 -3.06 -7.30
CA ALA A 192 -6.30 -2.80 -5.87
C ALA A 192 -6.48 -4.11 -5.08
N VAL A 193 -7.31 -5.03 -5.58
CA VAL A 193 -7.51 -6.36 -4.97
C VAL A 193 -6.23 -7.19 -4.96
N LEU A 194 -5.43 -7.14 -6.02
CA LEU A 194 -4.14 -7.84 -6.07
C LEU A 194 -3.14 -7.30 -5.03
N LEU A 195 -3.03 -5.99 -4.89
CA LEU A 195 -2.16 -5.36 -3.89
C LEU A 195 -2.64 -5.67 -2.46
N GLN A 196 -3.96 -5.68 -2.24
CA GLN A 196 -4.53 -6.13 -0.97
C GLN A 196 -4.11 -7.55 -0.65
N SER A 197 -4.27 -8.43 -1.63
CA SER A 197 -4.02 -9.86 -1.48
C SER A 197 -2.55 -10.15 -1.22
N LEU A 198 -1.64 -9.28 -1.68
CA LEU A 198 -0.22 -9.37 -1.33
C LEU A 198 0.02 -9.11 0.16
N ILE A 199 -0.63 -8.11 0.75
CA ILE A 199 -0.56 -7.83 2.19
C ILE A 199 -1.23 -8.96 2.99
N ASP A 200 -2.44 -9.34 2.59
CA ASP A 200 -3.21 -10.39 3.27
C ASP A 200 -2.47 -11.74 3.21
N ALA A 201 -1.80 -12.07 2.09
CA ALA A 201 -0.93 -13.23 1.99
C ALA A 201 0.27 -13.18 2.94
N GLY A 202 0.83 -11.98 3.18
CA GLY A 202 1.85 -11.77 4.19
C GLY A 202 1.35 -12.09 5.60
N ILE A 203 0.17 -11.57 5.96
CA ILE A 203 -0.48 -11.83 7.25
C ILE A 203 -0.76 -13.33 7.43
N ASP A 204 -1.37 -13.97 6.44
CA ASP A 204 -1.72 -15.40 6.48
C ASP A 204 -0.49 -16.31 6.63
N ALA A 205 0.64 -15.88 6.06
CA ALA A 205 1.93 -16.58 6.16
C ALA A 205 2.75 -16.18 7.40
N GLY A 206 2.27 -15.25 8.24
CA GLY A 206 3.02 -14.73 9.38
C GLY A 206 4.32 -14.01 8.98
N ILE A 207 4.35 -13.41 7.79
CA ILE A 207 5.48 -12.63 7.28
C ILE A 207 5.31 -11.17 7.74
N ASN A 208 6.40 -10.55 8.19
CA ASN A 208 6.39 -9.13 8.53
C ASN A 208 5.94 -8.28 7.33
N LEU A 209 4.97 -7.39 7.53
CA LEU A 209 4.42 -6.56 6.46
C LEU A 209 5.46 -5.59 5.86
N GLU A 210 6.45 -5.17 6.63
CA GLU A 210 7.61 -4.43 6.12
C GLU A 210 8.42 -5.29 5.14
N THR A 211 8.63 -6.57 5.43
CA THR A 211 9.30 -7.51 4.51
C THR A 211 8.51 -7.64 3.22
N VAL A 212 7.17 -7.73 3.28
CA VAL A 212 6.30 -7.79 2.09
C VAL A 212 6.40 -6.52 1.24
N SER A 213 6.30 -5.34 1.85
CA SER A 213 6.46 -4.07 1.13
C SER A 213 7.86 -3.90 0.53
N THR A 214 8.89 -4.30 1.25
CA THR A 214 10.28 -4.30 0.77
C THR A 214 10.47 -5.25 -0.40
N ALA A 215 9.86 -6.44 -0.35
CA ALA A 215 9.91 -7.42 -1.42
C ALA A 215 9.24 -6.90 -2.70
N PHE A 216 8.10 -6.21 -2.57
CA PHE A 216 7.43 -5.58 -3.71
C PHE A 216 8.25 -4.42 -4.31
N ALA A 217 8.88 -3.60 -3.46
CA ALA A 217 9.78 -2.54 -3.92
C ALA A 217 11.02 -3.09 -4.66
N ALA A 218 11.60 -4.17 -4.15
CA ALA A 218 12.71 -4.88 -4.81
C ALA A 218 12.28 -5.47 -6.16
N ALA A 219 11.06 -6.03 -6.25
CA ALA A 219 10.49 -6.48 -7.52
C ALA A 219 10.42 -5.35 -8.55
N GLY A 220 9.89 -4.19 -8.13
CA GLY A 220 9.82 -3.00 -8.98
C GLY A 220 11.19 -2.54 -9.48
N ALA A 221 12.19 -2.51 -8.60
CA ALA A 221 13.55 -2.13 -8.94
C ALA A 221 14.20 -3.09 -9.96
N ALA A 222 14.04 -4.39 -9.76
CA ALA A 222 14.59 -5.41 -10.66
C ALA A 222 13.89 -5.42 -12.02
N THR A 223 12.56 -5.28 -12.03
CA THR A 223 11.79 -5.13 -13.26
C THR A 223 12.20 -3.89 -14.04
N GLU A 224 12.39 -2.75 -13.37
CA GLU A 224 12.82 -1.51 -14.00
C GLU A 224 14.19 -1.65 -14.67
N ALA A 225 15.17 -2.22 -13.97
CA ALA A 225 16.51 -2.49 -14.51
C ALA A 225 16.44 -3.43 -15.74
N ALA A 226 15.57 -4.44 -15.70
CA ALA A 226 15.35 -5.34 -16.82
C ALA A 226 14.67 -4.67 -18.03
N LEU A 227 13.76 -3.71 -17.79
CA LEU A 227 13.13 -2.93 -18.86
C LEU A 227 14.10 -1.91 -19.48
N GLU A 228 14.98 -1.30 -18.67
CA GLU A 228 15.99 -0.37 -19.16
C GLU A 228 17.00 -1.02 -20.10
N SER A 229 17.43 -2.23 -19.75
CA SER A 229 18.38 -3.01 -20.52
C SER A 229 17.78 -3.68 -21.75
N ASN A 230 16.45 -3.60 -21.95
CA ASN A 230 15.77 -4.23 -23.07
C ASN A 230 15.36 -3.21 -24.16
N PRO A 231 16.12 -3.11 -25.27
CA PRO A 231 15.83 -2.15 -26.34
C PRO A 231 14.59 -2.51 -27.16
N ALA A 232 14.03 -3.73 -27.01
CA ALA A 232 12.82 -4.14 -27.72
C ALA A 232 11.54 -3.53 -27.14
N VAL A 233 11.59 -2.96 -25.93
CA VAL A 233 10.43 -2.33 -25.27
C VAL A 233 10.43 -0.82 -25.57
N GLY A 234 9.36 -0.33 -26.20
CA GLY A 234 9.18 1.08 -26.52
C GLY A 234 9.22 2.00 -25.28
N ALA A 235 9.66 3.25 -25.46
CA ALA A 235 9.78 4.23 -24.36
C ALA A 235 8.44 4.48 -23.63
N VAL A 236 7.35 4.64 -24.37
CA VAL A 236 5.99 4.84 -23.81
C VAL A 236 5.54 3.61 -23.00
N ALA A 237 5.75 2.40 -23.53
CA ALA A 237 5.42 1.16 -22.82
C ALA A 237 6.21 1.04 -21.50
N ARG A 238 7.51 1.35 -21.51
CA ARG A 238 8.35 1.38 -20.30
C ARG A 238 7.84 2.41 -19.28
N ALA A 239 7.46 3.60 -19.73
CA ALA A 239 6.93 4.64 -18.85
C ALA A 239 5.60 4.24 -18.19
N GLY A 240 4.68 3.61 -18.93
CA GLY A 240 3.40 3.13 -18.41
C GLY A 240 3.57 1.98 -17.41
N MET A 241 4.44 1.03 -17.71
CA MET A 241 4.80 -0.08 -16.80
C MET A 241 5.39 0.42 -15.48
N ARG A 242 6.23 1.46 -15.52
CA ARG A 242 6.77 2.08 -14.31
C ARG A 242 5.71 2.78 -13.48
N LEU A 243 4.80 3.50 -14.13
CA LEU A 243 3.68 4.13 -13.43
C LEU A 243 2.89 3.08 -12.63
N GLY A 244 2.62 1.92 -13.23
CA GLY A 244 1.96 0.80 -12.55
C GLY A 244 2.63 0.38 -11.24
N TYR A 245 3.96 0.23 -11.24
CA TYR A 245 4.73 -0.10 -10.02
C TYR A 245 4.77 1.03 -9.00
N VAL A 246 4.94 2.29 -9.43
CA VAL A 246 4.95 3.44 -8.52
C VAL A 246 3.62 3.56 -7.80
N THR A 247 2.51 3.56 -8.53
CA THR A 247 1.18 3.62 -7.93
C THR A 247 0.91 2.39 -7.05
N GLY A 248 1.47 1.23 -7.43
CA GLY A 248 1.44 0.01 -6.62
C GLY A 248 2.14 0.14 -5.29
N MET A 249 3.40 0.57 -5.29
CA MET A 249 4.21 0.74 -4.07
C MET A 249 3.56 1.73 -3.11
N LEU A 250 3.07 2.84 -3.64
CA LEU A 250 2.36 3.86 -2.87
C LEU A 250 1.07 3.29 -2.24
N SER A 251 0.24 2.62 -3.03
CA SER A 251 -1.00 2.01 -2.51
C SER A 251 -0.72 0.90 -1.50
N LEU A 252 0.32 0.09 -1.73
CA LEU A 252 0.75 -0.98 -0.82
C LEU A 252 1.24 -0.40 0.53
N SER A 253 1.95 0.72 0.50
CA SER A 253 2.32 1.45 1.73
C SER A 253 1.09 1.83 2.53
N ASN A 254 0.07 2.40 1.87
CA ASN A 254 -1.18 2.79 2.53
C ASN A 254 -1.92 1.59 3.11
N TYR A 255 -1.99 0.49 2.36
CA TYR A 255 -2.63 -0.74 2.82
C TYR A 255 -1.91 -1.36 4.02
N ARG A 256 -0.57 -1.41 3.99
CA ARG A 256 0.23 -1.83 5.14
C ARG A 256 -0.07 -0.95 6.35
N SER A 257 0.04 0.36 6.19
CA SER A 257 -0.24 1.33 7.26
C SER A 257 -1.60 1.06 7.90
N ILE A 258 -2.66 0.97 7.11
CA ILE A 258 -4.01 0.65 7.61
C ILE A 258 -4.04 -0.67 8.41
N ARG A 259 -3.38 -1.73 7.92
CA ARG A 259 -3.36 -3.04 8.58
C ARG A 259 -2.58 -3.02 9.89
N GLU A 260 -1.42 -2.37 9.92
CA GLU A 260 -0.60 -2.19 11.12
C GLU A 260 -1.35 -1.35 12.16
N LEU A 261 -2.09 -0.32 11.74
CA LEU A 261 -2.94 0.49 12.62
C LEU A 261 -4.04 -0.35 13.27
N VAL A 262 -4.78 -1.14 12.47
CA VAL A 262 -5.84 -2.04 12.96
C VAL A 262 -5.28 -3.04 13.96
N ALA A 263 -4.11 -3.62 13.68
CA ALA A 263 -3.44 -4.56 14.55
C ALA A 263 -3.00 -3.89 15.87
N GLY A 264 -2.38 -2.71 15.80
CA GLY A 264 -1.96 -1.92 16.96
C GLY A 264 -3.14 -1.57 17.87
N PHE A 265 -4.28 -1.14 17.31
CA PHE A 265 -5.46 -0.83 18.09
C PHE A 265 -6.13 -2.05 18.75
N ARG A 266 -6.08 -3.22 18.08
CA ARG A 266 -6.52 -4.48 18.68
C ARG A 266 -5.64 -4.85 19.88
N HIS A 267 -4.33 -4.66 19.75
CA HIS A 267 -3.37 -4.96 20.82
C HIS A 267 -3.52 -3.99 22.01
N ALA A 268 -3.80 -2.72 21.74
CA ALA A 268 -4.01 -1.69 22.76
C ALA A 268 -5.35 -1.81 23.53
N GLY A 269 -6.19 -2.80 23.25
CA GLY A 269 -7.43 -3.07 24.00
C GLY A 269 -8.54 -2.03 23.79
N CYS A 270 -8.60 -1.38 22.62
CA CYS A 270 -9.64 -0.39 22.33
C CYS A 270 -11.07 -0.96 22.45
N SER A 271 -12.00 -0.15 22.95
CA SER A 271 -13.39 -0.61 23.17
C SER A 271 -14.10 -0.96 21.85
N PRO A 272 -15.00 -1.97 21.83
CA PRO A 272 -15.63 -2.47 20.60
C PRO A 272 -16.36 -1.40 19.75
N PRO A 273 -17.12 -0.44 20.32
CA PRO A 273 -17.76 0.62 19.53
C PRO A 273 -16.76 1.55 18.83
N ARG A 274 -15.56 1.72 19.39
CA ARG A 274 -14.50 2.56 18.81
C ARG A 274 -13.76 1.81 17.71
N PHE A 275 -13.48 0.52 17.93
CA PHE A 275 -12.96 -0.35 16.88
C PHE A 275 -13.86 -0.34 15.64
N SER A 276 -15.19 -0.36 15.82
CA SER A 276 -16.15 -0.31 14.71
C SER A 276 -16.14 1.03 13.94
N ARG A 277 -15.97 2.18 14.60
CA ARG A 277 -15.87 3.48 13.91
C ARG A 277 -14.56 3.62 13.15
N LEU A 278 -13.47 3.20 13.76
CA LEU A 278 -12.16 3.18 13.14
C LEU A 278 -12.15 2.30 11.88
N HIS A 279 -12.80 1.13 11.95
CA HIS A 279 -13.03 0.26 10.79
C HIS A 279 -13.79 0.98 9.66
N SER A 280 -14.84 1.74 9.98
CA SER A 280 -15.60 2.47 8.96
C SER A 280 -14.80 3.57 8.27
N VAL A 281 -13.87 4.22 8.98
CA VAL A 281 -12.94 5.17 8.37
C VAL A 281 -11.97 4.44 7.45
N PHE A 282 -11.45 3.28 7.87
CA PHE A 282 -10.60 2.46 7.01
C PHE A 282 -11.29 1.99 5.74
N ASP A 283 -12.58 1.66 5.82
CA ASP A 283 -13.36 1.29 4.63
C ASP A 283 -13.52 2.48 3.66
N LEU A 284 -13.72 3.70 4.17
CA LEU A 284 -13.82 4.92 3.35
C LEU A 284 -12.49 5.23 2.63
N VAL A 285 -11.41 5.05 3.35
CA VAL A 285 -10.05 5.21 2.86
C VAL A 285 -9.74 4.19 1.80
N TRP A 286 -10.10 2.94 2.07
CA TRP A 286 -9.90 1.84 1.18
C TRP A 286 -10.56 2.16 -0.16
N GLN A 287 -11.77 2.69 -0.10
CA GLN A 287 -12.49 3.18 -1.27
C GLN A 287 -11.77 4.32 -1.97
N ASP A 288 -11.18 5.28 -1.25
CA ASP A 288 -10.44 6.39 -1.87
C ASP A 288 -9.15 5.92 -2.56
N THR A 289 -8.31 5.11 -1.90
CA THR A 289 -7.12 4.47 -2.51
C THR A 289 -7.50 3.71 -3.77
N THR A 290 -8.55 2.89 -3.68
CA THR A 290 -9.11 2.17 -4.83
C THR A 290 -9.59 3.13 -5.92
N THR A 291 -10.14 4.29 -5.56
CA THR A 291 -10.61 5.33 -6.50
C THR A 291 -9.47 6.03 -7.23
N SER A 292 -8.29 6.24 -6.62
CA SER A 292 -7.13 6.69 -7.43
C SER A 292 -6.58 5.58 -8.30
N LEU A 293 -6.50 4.34 -7.82
CA LEU A 293 -6.02 3.25 -8.68
C LEU A 293 -6.88 3.10 -9.94
N LYS A 294 -8.19 3.30 -9.75
CA LYS A 294 -9.21 3.48 -10.77
C LYS A 294 -8.91 4.66 -11.71
N ALA A 295 -8.68 5.86 -11.18
CA ALA A 295 -8.35 7.05 -11.97
C ALA A 295 -7.01 6.92 -12.72
N ALA A 296 -5.98 6.36 -12.08
CA ALA A 296 -4.68 6.11 -12.67
C ALA A 296 -4.77 5.17 -13.89
N ASP A 297 -5.59 4.12 -13.84
CA ASP A 297 -5.78 3.24 -15.01
C ASP A 297 -6.56 3.90 -16.14
N ARG A 298 -7.49 4.79 -15.79
CA ARG A 298 -8.18 5.63 -16.77
C ARG A 298 -7.20 6.57 -17.46
N ASP A 299 -6.34 7.21 -16.69
CA ASP A 299 -5.40 8.21 -17.21
C ASP A 299 -4.24 7.54 -17.96
N LEU A 300 -3.82 6.34 -17.54
CA LEU A 300 -2.89 5.47 -18.27
C LEU A 300 -3.44 5.09 -19.65
N LEU A 301 -4.75 4.81 -19.75
CA LEU A 301 -5.41 4.53 -21.03
C LEU A 301 -5.41 5.76 -21.96
N ALA A 302 -5.60 6.95 -21.39
CA ALA A 302 -5.67 8.22 -22.14
C ALA A 302 -4.29 8.77 -22.55
N SER A 303 -3.21 8.28 -21.94
CA SER A 303 -1.86 8.80 -22.15
C SER A 303 -1.26 8.33 -23.48
N SER A 304 -0.65 9.25 -24.22
CA SER A 304 -0.04 8.95 -25.53
C SER A 304 1.44 9.30 -25.63
N SER A 305 1.99 10.00 -24.63
CA SER A 305 3.39 10.41 -24.59
C SER A 305 4.08 10.04 -23.27
N GLU A 306 5.41 9.97 -23.31
CA GLU A 306 6.22 9.78 -22.10
C GLU A 306 6.05 10.94 -21.10
N ASN A 307 5.88 12.17 -21.60
CA ASN A 307 5.70 13.35 -20.75
C ASN A 307 4.36 13.31 -19.99
N ASP A 308 3.27 12.86 -20.62
CA ASP A 308 1.97 12.69 -19.95
C ASP A 308 2.09 11.69 -18.78
N LEU A 309 2.76 10.57 -19.03
CA LEU A 309 2.97 9.51 -18.04
C LEU A 309 3.88 9.93 -16.88
N GLN A 310 4.83 10.83 -17.11
CA GLN A 310 5.62 11.44 -16.05
C GLN A 310 4.79 12.43 -15.22
N GLY A 311 3.95 13.24 -15.86
CA GLY A 311 3.02 14.14 -15.17
C GLY A 311 2.05 13.40 -14.26
N LEU A 312 1.45 12.30 -14.75
CA LEU A 312 0.56 11.45 -13.96
C LEU A 312 1.25 10.82 -12.75
N ARG A 313 2.53 10.46 -12.89
CA ARG A 313 3.32 9.90 -11.79
C ARG A 313 3.46 10.89 -10.63
N ILE A 314 3.76 12.15 -10.95
CA ILE A 314 3.88 13.23 -9.96
C ILE A 314 2.51 13.50 -9.31
N GLN A 315 1.43 13.46 -10.10
CA GLN A 315 0.07 13.62 -9.57
C GLN A 315 -0.33 12.50 -8.60
N GLU A 316 -0.07 11.24 -8.94
CA GLU A 316 -0.36 10.09 -8.08
C GLU A 316 0.45 10.13 -6.78
N PHE A 317 1.73 10.51 -6.85
CA PHE A 317 2.56 10.74 -5.66
C PHE A 317 1.96 11.82 -4.75
N ASN A 318 1.63 12.99 -5.31
CA ASN A 318 1.03 14.08 -4.56
C ASN A 318 -0.37 13.74 -4.03
N ALA A 319 -1.14 12.91 -4.74
CA ALA A 319 -2.44 12.43 -4.30
C ALA A 319 -2.32 11.47 -3.11
N VAL A 320 -1.35 10.56 -3.12
CA VAL A 320 -1.10 9.62 -2.02
C VAL A 320 -0.64 10.37 -0.77
N ALA A 321 0.32 11.30 -0.90
CA ALA A 321 0.75 12.12 0.24
C ALA A 321 -0.42 12.92 0.86
N ARG A 322 -1.29 13.51 0.02
CA ARG A 322 -2.52 14.19 0.50
C ARG A 322 -3.51 13.24 1.17
N ARG A 323 -3.58 12.00 0.70
CA ARG A 323 -4.47 10.98 1.26
C ARG A 323 -3.98 10.49 2.60
N ASP A 324 -2.70 10.18 2.73
CA ASP A 324 -2.09 9.80 4.02
C ASP A 324 -2.35 10.88 5.08
N VAL A 325 -2.41 12.15 4.68
CA VAL A 325 -2.83 13.25 5.56
C VAL A 325 -4.35 13.23 5.86
N GLN A 326 -5.22 13.00 4.88
CA GLN A 326 -6.68 12.90 5.06
C GLN A 326 -7.14 11.67 5.85
N MET A 327 -6.49 10.52 5.63
CA MET A 327 -6.56 9.27 6.38
C MET A 327 -6.56 9.51 7.88
N LEU A 328 -5.51 10.20 8.30
CA LEU A 328 -5.17 10.40 9.68
C LEU A 328 -6.15 11.41 10.25
N LYS A 329 -6.44 12.48 9.50
CA LYS A 329 -7.50 13.43 9.86
C LYS A 329 -8.84 12.74 10.15
N LEU A 330 -9.33 11.87 9.27
CA LEU A 330 -10.62 11.16 9.40
C LEU A 330 -10.61 10.13 10.53
N ALA A 331 -9.51 9.40 10.73
CA ALA A 331 -9.37 8.44 11.82
C ALA A 331 -9.49 9.13 13.19
N PHE A 332 -8.91 10.32 13.34
CA PHE A 332 -9.07 11.16 14.53
C PHE A 332 -10.39 11.92 14.61
N GLU A 333 -10.99 12.28 13.46
CA GLU A 333 -12.35 12.84 13.36
C GLU A 333 -13.39 11.89 13.95
N SER A 334 -13.23 10.57 13.71
CA SER A 334 -14.10 9.51 14.22
C SER A 334 -13.99 9.27 15.73
N TYR A 335 -12.94 9.82 16.36
CA TYR A 335 -12.73 9.83 17.80
C TYR A 335 -13.65 10.84 18.54
N ASP A 336 -14.43 11.65 17.82
CA ASP A 336 -15.37 12.65 18.35
C ASP A 336 -14.74 13.57 19.41
N LEU A 337 -13.55 14.08 19.11
CA LEU A 337 -12.87 15.10 19.93
C LEU A 337 -13.20 16.54 19.48
N ARG A 338 -13.98 16.72 18.41
CA ARG A 338 -14.23 18.03 17.79
C ARG A 338 -15.51 18.71 18.24
N THR A 339 -16.42 17.98 18.88
CA THR A 339 -17.65 18.53 19.44
C THR A 339 -17.50 18.97 20.89
N ILE A 340 -16.35 18.71 21.52
CA ILE A 340 -16.07 19.11 22.89
C ILE A 340 -15.25 20.41 22.85
N PRO A 341 -15.80 21.55 23.31
CA PRO A 341 -15.04 22.79 23.40
C PRO A 341 -13.78 22.56 24.27
N GLU A 342 -12.66 23.23 23.93
CA GLU A 342 -11.46 23.39 24.78
C GLU A 342 -11.84 24.07 26.11
N SER A 343 -12.52 23.33 26.97
CA SER A 343 -13.12 23.81 28.20
C SER A 343 -12.39 23.20 29.39
N VAL A 344 -12.43 23.92 30.51
CA VAL A 344 -11.93 23.44 31.80
C VAL A 344 -12.55 22.08 32.16
N GLU A 345 -13.77 21.79 31.69
CA GLU A 345 -14.47 20.51 31.87
C GLU A 345 -13.79 19.32 31.18
N LEU A 346 -13.26 19.49 29.96
CA LEU A 346 -12.49 18.43 29.28
C LEU A 346 -11.17 18.15 30.02
N MET A 347 -10.50 19.19 30.50
CA MET A 347 -9.27 19.05 31.28
C MET A 347 -9.54 18.38 32.64
N LEU A 348 -10.68 18.65 33.27
CA LEU A 348 -11.16 17.97 34.47
C LEU A 348 -11.52 16.50 34.22
N GLU A 349 -12.11 16.18 33.06
CA GLU A 349 -12.40 14.80 32.68
C GLU A 349 -11.13 13.99 32.40
N ILE A 350 -10.17 14.58 31.68
CA ILE A 350 -8.85 13.97 31.40
C ILE A 350 -8.09 13.73 32.70
N THR A 351 -8.01 14.73 33.59
CA THR A 351 -7.34 14.59 34.90
C THR A 351 -8.04 13.58 35.82
N SER A 352 -9.37 13.54 35.85
CA SER A 352 -10.14 12.56 36.62
C SER A 352 -9.88 11.12 36.16
N ARG A 353 -9.79 10.89 34.84
CA ARG A 353 -9.48 9.57 34.27
C ARG A 353 -8.02 9.17 34.48
N MET A 354 -7.09 10.11 34.33
CA MET A 354 -5.67 9.92 34.64
C MET A 354 -5.45 9.60 36.14
N ALA A 355 -6.21 10.23 37.03
CA ALA A 355 -6.19 9.94 38.46
C ALA A 355 -6.76 8.54 38.78
N GLY A 356 -7.73 8.06 37.99
CA GLY A 356 -8.32 6.72 38.12
C GLY A 356 -7.40 5.56 37.72
N GLN A 357 -6.28 5.81 37.02
CA GLN A 357 -5.30 4.78 36.64
C GLN A 357 -4.20 4.51 37.70
N GLY A 358 -4.14 5.31 38.77
CA GLY A 358 -3.16 5.17 39.85
C GLY A 358 -1.74 5.66 39.49
N GLY A 359 -0.85 5.75 40.49
CA GLY A 359 0.52 6.28 40.33
C GLY A 359 0.63 7.81 40.44
N VAL A 360 1.71 8.41 39.92
CA VAL A 360 2.00 9.86 40.03
C VAL A 360 0.96 10.74 39.29
N MET A 361 0.15 10.14 38.43
CA MET A 361 -1.00 10.79 37.76
C MET A 361 -2.18 11.04 38.70
N ALA A 362 -2.18 10.44 39.90
CA ALA A 362 -3.15 10.70 40.97
C ALA A 362 -3.07 12.13 41.55
N GLY A 363 -2.10 12.95 41.10
CA GLY A 363 -1.90 14.34 41.52
C GLY A 363 -1.79 15.37 40.39
N MET A 364 -2.06 15.01 39.13
CA MET A 364 -2.05 16.00 38.05
C MET A 364 -3.27 16.92 38.13
N THR A 365 -3.02 18.22 38.25
CA THR A 365 -4.05 19.26 38.19
C THR A 365 -4.13 19.85 36.78
N PRO A 366 -5.26 20.46 36.39
CA PRO A 366 -5.38 21.18 35.12
C PRO A 366 -4.26 22.20 34.91
N GLU A 367 -3.77 22.85 35.97
CA GLU A 367 -2.65 23.79 35.92
C GLU A 367 -1.32 23.12 35.53
N HIS A 368 -1.03 21.92 36.07
CA HIS A 368 0.17 21.16 35.71
C HIS A 368 0.16 20.70 34.24
N LEU A 369 -1.01 20.31 33.72
CA LEU A 369 -1.16 19.99 32.30
C LEU A 369 -0.95 21.22 31.41
N MET A 370 -1.49 22.38 31.78
CA MET A 370 -1.29 23.63 31.03
C MET A 370 0.18 24.04 30.98
N GLU A 371 0.93 23.82 32.06
CA GLU A 371 2.38 24.05 32.10
C GLU A 371 3.15 23.10 31.16
N ILE A 372 2.78 21.81 31.12
CA ILE A 372 3.37 20.79 30.20
C ILE A 372 3.04 21.10 28.73
N LEU A 373 1.87 21.70 28.48
CA LEU A 373 1.43 22.19 27.16
C LEU A 373 2.13 23.50 26.76
N GLY A 374 3.06 24.03 27.56
CA GLY A 374 3.75 25.30 27.29
C GLY A 374 2.84 26.54 27.39
N ARG A 375 1.71 26.44 28.09
CA ARG A 375 0.74 27.53 28.26
C ARG A 375 0.81 28.10 29.68
N SER A 376 1.03 29.40 29.80
CA SER A 376 1.05 30.07 31.11
C SER A 376 -0.35 30.14 31.72
N THR A 377 -0.47 29.81 33.02
CA THR A 377 -1.67 30.06 33.85
C THR A 377 -1.89 31.54 34.16
N SER A 378 -0.95 32.42 33.79
CA SER A 378 -0.98 33.86 34.07
C SER A 378 -1.28 34.73 32.86
N ALA A 379 -1.64 34.16 31.71
CA ALA A 379 -1.96 34.95 30.52
C ALA A 379 -3.33 35.61 30.68
N SER A 380 -3.33 36.91 30.96
CA SER A 380 -4.48 37.79 30.73
C SER A 380 -4.97 37.59 29.27
N PRO A 381 -6.29 37.66 28.98
CA PRO A 381 -6.86 37.42 27.64
C PRO A 381 -6.27 38.24 26.48
N GLU A 382 -5.38 39.19 26.76
CA GLU A 382 -4.77 40.13 25.82
C GLU A 382 -3.31 39.82 25.46
N SER A 383 -2.70 38.76 26.00
CA SER A 383 -1.35 38.36 25.57
C SER A 383 -1.41 37.51 24.30
N PRO A 384 -0.62 37.81 23.25
CA PRO A 384 -0.63 37.01 22.04
C PRO A 384 -0.23 35.56 22.36
N PRO A 385 -0.78 34.56 21.65
CA PRO A 385 -0.36 33.18 21.81
C PRO A 385 1.16 33.09 21.61
N VAL A 386 1.81 32.31 22.47
CA VAL A 386 3.22 31.93 22.30
C VAL A 386 3.43 31.51 20.83
N PRO A 387 4.51 31.96 20.16
CA PRO A 387 4.76 31.61 18.77
C PRO A 387 4.65 30.10 18.55
N VAL A 388 4.03 29.72 17.43
CA VAL A 388 3.58 28.37 17.04
C VAL A 388 4.74 27.38 16.81
N ASP A 389 5.98 27.76 17.11
CA ASP A 389 7.20 27.05 16.68
C ASP A 389 7.76 26.07 17.71
N VAL A 390 7.20 26.00 18.93
CA VAL A 390 7.49 24.91 19.86
C VAL A 390 6.46 23.80 19.62
N PRO A 391 6.87 22.54 19.36
CA PRO A 391 5.94 21.41 19.33
C PRO A 391 5.44 21.16 20.76
N THR A 392 4.49 21.97 21.19
CA THR A 392 3.73 21.75 22.41
C THR A 392 2.80 20.58 22.13
N LEU A 393 2.82 19.59 23.03
CA LEU A 393 1.82 18.54 23.02
C LEU A 393 0.45 19.23 23.08
N THR A 394 -0.57 18.69 22.42
CA THR A 394 -1.92 19.27 22.50
C THR A 394 -2.72 18.59 23.62
N PRO A 395 -3.73 19.25 24.22
CA PRO A 395 -4.63 18.58 25.17
C PRO A 395 -5.24 17.28 24.63
N TYR A 396 -5.43 17.21 23.30
CA TYR A 396 -5.95 16.06 22.59
C TYR A 396 -4.94 14.91 22.49
N GLU A 397 -3.66 15.21 22.29
CA GLU A 397 -2.58 14.22 22.31
C GLU A 397 -2.43 13.63 23.73
N LEU A 398 -2.48 14.48 24.77
CA LEU A 398 -2.55 14.05 26.17
C LEU A 398 -3.77 13.19 26.49
N ALA A 399 -4.94 13.54 25.94
CA ALA A 399 -6.16 12.75 26.11
C ALA A 399 -6.06 11.38 25.44
N ALA A 400 -5.46 11.29 24.25
CA ALA A 400 -5.23 10.01 23.57
C ALA A 400 -4.36 9.06 24.40
N TRP A 401 -3.43 9.59 25.21
CA TRP A 401 -2.51 8.80 26.04
C TRP A 401 -3.13 8.18 27.29
N ALA A 402 -4.24 8.72 27.81
CA ALA A 402 -4.98 8.09 28.91
C ALA A 402 -5.62 6.75 28.50
N TYR A 403 -5.65 6.44 27.20
CA TYR A 403 -6.26 5.23 26.64
C TYR A 403 -5.26 4.22 26.07
N ILE A 404 -3.97 4.55 26.00
CA ILE A 404 -2.91 3.59 25.68
C ILE A 404 -2.58 2.84 26.97
N HIS A 405 -2.99 1.57 27.06
CA HIS A 405 -2.47 0.68 28.10
C HIS A 405 -0.99 0.46 27.81
N THR A 406 -0.13 1.19 28.50
CA THR A 406 1.31 0.96 28.45
C THR A 406 1.61 -0.28 29.29
N GLU A 407 2.25 -1.28 28.67
CA GLU A 407 2.69 -2.47 29.41
C GLU A 407 3.63 -2.05 30.56
N PRO A 408 3.52 -2.70 31.73
CA PRO A 408 4.45 -2.45 32.83
C PRO A 408 5.89 -2.66 32.38
N GLY A 409 6.73 -1.63 32.49
CA GLY A 409 8.15 -1.68 32.11
C GLY A 409 8.52 -0.92 30.85
N PHE A 410 7.55 -0.35 30.11
CA PHE A 410 7.85 0.52 28.96
C PHE A 410 8.81 1.66 29.34
N ALA A 411 9.93 1.74 28.62
CA ALA A 411 10.88 2.83 28.72
C ALA A 411 11.43 3.19 27.33
N TYR A 412 11.64 4.48 27.09
CA TYR A 412 12.16 5.03 25.83
C TYR A 412 13.34 5.96 26.09
N THR A 413 14.41 5.77 25.31
CA THR A 413 15.58 6.65 25.35
C THR A 413 15.59 7.55 24.11
N PRO A 414 15.69 8.88 24.23
CA PRO A 414 15.72 9.76 23.06
C PRO A 414 16.88 9.45 22.10
N ILE A 415 16.64 9.66 20.81
CA ILE A 415 17.65 9.54 19.77
C ILE A 415 18.47 10.85 19.72
N ALA A 416 19.76 10.74 20.00
CA ALA A 416 20.66 11.89 19.94
C ALA A 416 20.83 12.39 18.49
N GLY A 417 20.82 13.71 18.31
CA GLY A 417 21.13 14.37 17.04
C GLY A 417 20.04 14.34 15.96
N LEU A 418 18.78 13.97 16.30
CA LEU A 418 17.66 14.11 15.37
C LEU A 418 17.30 15.58 15.10
N ILE A 419 17.35 16.42 16.14
CA ILE A 419 16.99 17.83 16.05
C ILE A 419 17.99 18.61 15.18
N ASP A 420 19.28 18.27 15.29
CA ASP A 420 20.40 18.90 14.57
C ASP A 420 20.33 18.66 13.04
N GLN A 421 19.47 17.75 12.58
CA GLN A 421 19.27 17.46 11.15
C GLN A 421 18.21 18.36 10.50
N LEU A 422 17.43 19.12 11.28
CA LEU A 422 16.39 20.01 10.75
C LEU A 422 16.99 21.34 10.30
N GLU A 423 16.56 21.85 9.14
CA GLU A 423 16.94 23.19 8.66
C GLU A 423 16.36 24.32 9.52
N SER A 424 15.23 24.05 10.17
CA SER A 424 14.62 24.95 11.16
C SER A 424 14.47 24.23 12.50
N GLU A 425 15.44 24.46 13.39
CA GLU A 425 15.40 23.93 14.74
C GLU A 425 14.21 24.53 15.53
N PRO A 426 13.48 23.71 16.31
CA PRO A 426 12.51 24.22 17.27
C PRO A 426 13.17 25.23 18.23
N THR A 427 12.51 26.35 18.52
CA THR A 427 13.04 27.42 19.38
C THR A 427 13.25 27.02 20.84
N ALA A 428 12.70 25.88 21.29
CA ALA A 428 12.97 25.27 22.59
C ALA A 428 12.78 23.75 22.56
N THR A 429 13.69 23.00 23.19
CA THR A 429 13.51 21.56 23.45
C THR A 429 12.48 21.37 24.57
N PRO A 430 11.39 20.61 24.36
CA PRO A 430 10.40 20.37 25.40
C PRO A 430 10.99 19.57 26.56
N GLN A 431 10.70 19.98 27.79
CA GLN A 431 11.15 19.31 29.01
C GLN A 431 10.06 18.38 29.56
N PHE A 432 10.33 17.07 29.55
CA PHE A 432 9.39 16.05 30.04
C PHE A 432 9.75 15.50 31.43
N ASP A 433 10.72 16.10 32.12
CA ASP A 433 11.23 15.60 33.41
C ASP A 433 10.20 15.63 34.54
N LYS A 434 9.10 16.37 34.36
CA LYS A 434 7.96 16.39 35.29
C LYS A 434 6.99 15.21 35.11
N LEU A 435 7.14 14.42 34.03
CA LEU A 435 6.35 13.21 33.80
C LEU A 435 7.01 12.02 34.51
N ALA A 436 6.18 11.14 35.09
CA ALA A 436 6.63 9.84 35.58
C ALA A 436 6.61 8.81 34.44
N GLU A 437 7.38 7.73 34.58
CA GLU A 437 7.23 6.57 33.69
C GLU A 437 5.85 5.92 33.89
N PRO A 438 5.24 5.35 32.84
CA PRO A 438 5.71 5.23 31.44
C PRO A 438 5.49 6.48 30.56
N TYR A 439 4.85 7.53 31.09
CA TYR A 439 4.42 8.70 30.31
C TYR A 439 5.57 9.60 29.86
N LYS A 440 6.63 9.69 30.65
CA LYS A 440 7.88 10.37 30.25
C LYS A 440 8.45 9.74 28.99
N SER A 441 8.63 8.42 28.99
CA SER A 441 9.09 7.67 27.83
C SER A 441 8.18 7.84 26.62
N LEU A 442 6.87 7.92 26.82
CA LEU A 442 5.91 8.06 25.71
C LEU A 442 6.00 9.47 25.09
N ALA A 443 6.16 10.50 25.92
CA ALA A 443 6.34 11.88 25.46
C ALA A 443 7.67 12.04 24.70
N LEU A 444 8.75 11.41 25.18
CA LEU A 444 10.04 11.39 24.50
C LEU A 444 9.98 10.63 23.15
N LEU A 445 9.32 9.47 23.11
CA LEU A 445 9.08 8.73 21.86
C LEU A 445 8.29 9.57 20.86
N THR A 446 7.25 10.25 21.34
CA THR A 446 6.45 11.16 20.52
C THR A 446 7.30 12.28 19.95
N TYR A 447 8.16 12.88 20.78
CA TYR A 447 9.03 13.97 20.35
C TYR A 447 9.96 13.56 19.22
N ASP A 448 10.65 12.43 19.35
CA ASP A 448 11.54 11.94 18.30
C ASP A 448 10.79 11.57 17.03
N LEU A 449 9.59 10.98 17.14
CA LEU A 449 8.77 10.67 15.97
C LEU A 449 8.32 11.94 15.23
N ILE A 450 8.09 13.07 15.91
CA ILE A 450 7.85 14.37 15.25
C ILE A 450 9.08 14.81 14.45
N LEU A 451 10.26 14.72 15.06
CA LEU A 451 11.50 15.12 14.40
C LEU A 451 11.71 14.27 13.15
N ILE A 452 11.46 12.96 13.24
CA ILE A 452 11.52 12.03 12.11
C ILE A 452 10.54 12.44 11.00
N SER A 453 9.27 12.74 11.31
CA SER A 453 8.31 13.18 10.30
C SER A 453 8.68 14.52 9.66
N ARG A 454 9.21 15.48 10.44
CA ARG A 454 9.68 16.77 9.91
C ARG A 454 10.85 16.59 8.95
N LEU A 455 11.81 15.72 9.29
CA LEU A 455 12.92 15.38 8.41
C LEU A 455 12.43 14.76 7.10
N TYR A 456 11.44 13.88 7.17
CA TYR A 456 10.82 13.30 5.97
C TYR A 456 10.17 14.37 5.07
N LEU A 457 9.41 15.29 5.65
CA LEU A 457 8.77 16.39 4.90
C LEU A 457 9.79 17.34 4.28
N GLN A 458 10.85 17.68 5.02
CA GLN A 458 11.94 18.51 4.52
C GLN A 458 12.63 17.83 3.32
N GLU A 459 13.01 16.57 3.46
CA GLU A 459 13.61 15.79 2.38
C GLU A 459 12.70 15.71 1.14
N GLN A 460 11.38 15.63 1.31
CA GLN A 460 10.42 15.69 0.22
C GLN A 460 10.39 17.06 -0.46
N GLN A 461 10.31 18.15 0.31
CA GLN A 461 10.30 19.51 -0.22
C GLN A 461 11.60 19.83 -0.97
N ASP A 462 12.74 19.36 -0.46
CA ASP A 462 14.04 19.49 -1.12
C ASP A 462 14.06 18.74 -2.45
N ALA A 463 13.50 17.53 -2.48
CA ALA A 463 13.40 16.73 -3.70
C ALA A 463 12.46 17.36 -4.73
N GLU A 464 11.32 17.90 -4.30
CA GLU A 464 10.37 18.63 -5.17
C GLU A 464 11.02 19.89 -5.74
N THR A 465 11.66 20.69 -4.90
CA THR A 465 12.37 21.92 -5.33
C THR A 465 13.50 21.59 -6.31
N ALA A 466 14.28 20.53 -6.04
CA ALA A 466 15.33 20.07 -6.94
C ALA A 466 14.78 19.54 -8.28
N LEU A 467 13.56 18.98 -8.28
CA LEU A 467 12.87 18.53 -9.48
C LEU A 467 12.41 19.70 -10.34
N GLU A 468 11.79 20.70 -9.71
CA GLU A 468 11.34 21.93 -10.38
C GLU A 468 12.51 22.71 -10.98
N ALA A 469 13.65 22.76 -10.28
CA ALA A 469 14.86 23.41 -10.76
C ALA A 469 15.56 22.67 -11.92
N ASN A 470 15.34 21.34 -12.07
CA ASN A 470 15.99 20.49 -13.07
C ASN A 470 15.06 20.09 -14.24
N GLN A 471 14.09 20.93 -14.60
CA GLN A 471 13.30 20.79 -15.83
C GLN A 471 14.20 20.95 -17.07
N THR A 472 14.99 19.92 -17.41
CA THR A 472 15.61 19.77 -18.72
C THR A 472 14.77 18.84 -19.58
N ASP A 473 14.62 19.15 -20.86
CA ASP A 473 13.97 18.31 -21.86
C ASP A 473 15.00 17.35 -22.49
N PRO A 474 14.91 16.01 -22.31
CA PRO A 474 13.93 15.24 -21.54
C PRO A 474 14.31 15.10 -20.04
N PRO A 475 13.33 14.98 -19.12
CA PRO A 475 13.58 14.88 -17.70
C PRO A 475 14.34 13.58 -17.35
N ARG A 476 15.49 13.72 -16.69
CA ARG A 476 16.30 12.57 -16.25
C ARG A 476 15.64 11.85 -15.07
N TRP A 477 15.87 10.54 -15.04
CA TRP A 477 15.47 9.47 -14.10
C TRP A 477 15.79 9.63 -12.60
N TYR A 478 16.28 10.80 -12.21
CA TYR A 478 16.66 11.15 -10.85
C TYR A 478 15.55 11.05 -9.76
N PRO A 479 14.23 11.16 -10.04
CA PRO A 479 13.23 11.26 -8.97
C PRO A 479 13.02 9.98 -8.17
N LEU A 480 13.13 8.81 -8.81
CA LEU A 480 12.79 7.54 -8.17
C LEU A 480 13.86 7.06 -7.17
N ALA A 481 15.14 7.28 -7.50
CA ALA A 481 16.24 6.97 -6.59
C ALA A 481 16.20 7.88 -5.35
N THR A 482 15.93 9.18 -5.55
CA THR A 482 15.75 10.15 -4.47
C THR A 482 14.55 9.78 -3.59
N VAL A 483 13.39 9.47 -4.18
CA VAL A 483 12.19 9.08 -3.41
C VAL A 483 12.39 7.76 -2.66
N ARG A 484 13.03 6.76 -3.28
CA ARG A 484 13.40 5.51 -2.58
C ARG A 484 14.34 5.79 -1.42
N GLN A 485 15.32 6.68 -1.61
CA GLN A 485 16.26 7.07 -0.55
C GLN A 485 15.56 7.77 0.60
N ILE A 486 14.63 8.69 0.33
CA ILE A 486 13.85 9.41 1.37
C ILE A 486 12.99 8.42 2.17
N SER A 487 12.31 7.50 1.49
CA SER A 487 11.52 6.46 2.15
C SER A 487 12.38 5.51 2.98
N GLU A 488 13.57 5.14 2.49
CA GLU A 488 14.55 4.31 3.20
C GLU A 488 15.12 5.04 4.42
N ASN A 489 15.48 6.32 4.30
CA ASN A 489 15.93 7.15 5.41
C ASN A 489 14.86 7.21 6.51
N ASN A 490 13.60 7.43 6.13
CA ASN A 490 12.48 7.44 7.08
C ASN A 490 12.30 6.08 7.76
N ARG A 491 12.37 4.97 7.01
CA ARG A 491 12.33 3.61 7.57
C ARG A 491 13.46 3.37 8.57
N GLN A 492 14.69 3.78 8.24
CA GLN A 492 15.84 3.64 9.14
C GLN A 492 15.67 4.45 10.43
N ARG A 493 15.12 5.66 10.34
CA ARG A 493 14.79 6.51 11.49
C ARG A 493 13.71 5.87 12.39
N LEU A 494 12.64 5.32 11.81
CA LEU A 494 11.60 4.60 12.55
C LEU A 494 12.15 3.32 13.21
N ALA A 495 12.96 2.55 12.48
CA ALA A 495 13.63 1.36 13.02
C ALA A 495 14.59 1.72 14.17
N LEU A 496 15.23 2.89 14.10
CA LEU A 496 16.06 3.42 15.19
C LEU A 496 15.20 3.76 16.41
N ALA A 497 14.08 4.48 16.24
CA ALA A 497 13.13 4.76 17.33
C ALA A 497 12.63 3.47 17.98
N ARG A 498 12.37 2.43 17.17
CA ARG A 498 11.94 1.11 17.68
C ARG A 498 12.98 0.47 18.58
N ARG A 499 14.27 0.58 18.23
CA ARG A 499 15.40 0.05 19.04
C ARG A 499 15.54 0.77 20.37
N HIS A 500 15.10 2.02 20.43
CA HIS A 500 15.14 2.86 21.63
C HIS A 500 13.96 2.58 22.59
N ILE A 501 12.98 1.77 22.20
CA ILE A 501 11.93 1.26 23.07
C ILE A 501 12.43 -0.01 23.80
N SER A 502 12.19 -0.07 25.11
CA SER A 502 12.55 -1.20 25.98
C SER A 502 11.43 -1.57 26.94
N GLY A 503 11.51 -2.77 27.51
CA GLY A 503 10.61 -3.27 28.54
C GLY A 503 9.18 -3.62 28.10
N VAL A 504 8.97 -3.79 26.79
CA VAL A 504 7.71 -4.28 26.19
C VAL A 504 8.00 -5.30 25.09
N SER A 505 7.00 -6.11 24.73
CA SER A 505 7.08 -7.09 23.64
C SER A 505 7.42 -6.45 22.28
N PRO A 506 8.06 -7.16 21.34
CA PRO A 506 8.28 -6.66 19.97
C PRO A 506 7.01 -6.10 19.31
N GLU A 507 5.89 -6.81 19.47
CA GLU A 507 4.58 -6.43 18.95
C GLU A 507 4.07 -5.13 19.58
N ALA A 508 4.31 -4.93 20.89
CA ALA A 508 3.99 -3.69 21.58
C ALA A 508 4.90 -2.52 21.13
N LYS A 509 6.18 -2.77 20.79
CA LYS A 509 7.05 -1.73 20.21
C LYS A 509 6.50 -1.23 18.88
N ASP A 510 6.10 -2.15 18.03
CA ASP A 510 5.54 -1.86 16.71
C ASP A 510 4.22 -1.10 16.84
N ALA A 511 3.35 -1.53 17.76
CA ALA A 511 2.12 -0.80 18.08
C ALA A 511 2.38 0.62 18.60
N LEU A 512 3.39 0.82 19.46
CA LEU A 512 3.73 2.13 20.02
C LEU A 512 4.32 3.09 18.98
N ILE A 513 5.25 2.63 18.15
CA ILE A 513 5.80 3.41 17.03
C ILE A 513 4.66 3.84 16.11
N TYR A 514 3.80 2.89 15.74
CA TYR A 514 2.71 3.12 14.81
C TYR A 514 1.67 4.10 15.38
N LEU A 515 1.16 3.85 16.59
CA LEU A 515 0.17 4.71 17.25
C LEU A 515 0.69 6.14 17.46
N VAL A 516 1.98 6.33 17.72
CA VAL A 516 2.54 7.64 18.06
C VAL A 516 3.00 8.41 16.80
N HIS A 517 3.59 7.74 15.81
CA HIS A 517 4.03 8.36 14.56
C HIS A 517 2.83 8.82 13.71
N GLU A 518 1.77 8.01 13.66
CA GLU A 518 0.57 8.27 12.85
C GLU A 518 -0.33 9.36 13.48
N ASN A 519 -0.17 9.66 14.77
CA ASN A 519 -0.85 10.78 15.44
C ASN A 519 -0.48 12.16 14.86
N ARG A 520 0.59 12.29 14.06
CA ARG A 520 1.25 13.60 13.79
C ARG A 520 1.11 14.18 12.38
N PHE A 521 0.72 13.42 11.36
CA PHE A 521 0.46 13.99 10.01
C PHE A 521 -0.81 14.87 9.93
N VAL A 522 -1.45 15.16 11.07
CA VAL A 522 -2.74 15.88 11.17
C VAL A 522 -2.59 17.42 11.21
N ARG A 523 -1.37 17.98 11.31
CA ARG A 523 -1.18 19.42 11.56
C ARG A 523 -0.16 20.16 10.68
N PHE A 524 0.35 19.56 9.61
CA PHE A 524 1.09 20.29 8.57
C PHE A 524 0.20 20.58 7.36
#